data_AF-X1P9Q7-F1
#
_entry.id   AF-X1P9Q7-F1
#
_cell.length_a   1.000
_cell.length_b   1.000
_cell.length_c   1.000
_cell.angle_alpha   90.00
_cell.angle_beta   90.00
_cell.angle_gamma   90.00
#
_symmetry.space_group_name_H-M   'P 1'
#
loop_
_entity.id
_entity.type
_entity.pdbx_description
1 polymer ?
#
loop_
_entity_poly.entity_id
_entity_poly.type
_entity_poly.pdbx_seq_one_letter_code
_entity_poly.pdbx_strand_id
1 'polypeptide(L)'
;YGSSHPILEGKFRKGAWEFNRVQVEGYDPVEDEPVIVDTFNWDEIARIYDRLNQVEDRNIDTAQKAQDRGEAYLRQAEIESASGAISVPVNCGQL
;
A
#
# COMPACT_ATOMS: atom_id res chain seq x y z
N TYR A 1 19.83 30.52 -26.76
CA TYR A 1 19.17 31.31 -25.70
C TYR A 1 17.72 31.47 -26.12
N GLY A 2 16.67 30.92 -25.49
CA GLY A 2 16.51 30.35 -24.15
C GLY A 2 15.09 30.63 -23.67
N SER A 3 14.06 30.13 -24.36
CA SER A 3 12.67 30.10 -23.89
C SER A 3 12.45 28.75 -23.21
N SER A 4 12.96 28.71 -21.99
CA SER A 4 13.11 27.56 -21.11
C SER A 4 11.76 26.96 -20.77
N HIS A 5 11.50 25.77 -21.31
CA HIS A 5 10.49 24.81 -20.89
C HIS A 5 10.33 24.84 -19.36
N PRO A 6 9.23 25.40 -18.81
CA PRO A 6 8.96 25.25 -17.39
C PRO A 6 8.43 23.83 -17.20
N ILE A 7 9.34 22.85 -17.11
CA ILE A 7 9.03 21.65 -16.35
C ILE A 7 9.06 22.10 -14.89
N LEU A 8 7.91 22.54 -14.39
CA LEU A 8 7.69 22.70 -12.96
C LEU A 8 7.79 21.29 -12.38
N GLU A 9 8.89 21.05 -11.67
CA GLU A 9 9.30 19.78 -11.09
C GLU A 9 8.12 19.02 -10.47
N GLY A 10 7.59 18.02 -11.18
CA GLY A 10 6.74 17.01 -10.58
C GLY A 10 7.63 16.01 -9.88
N LYS A 11 7.79 16.11 -8.56
CA LYS A 11 8.45 15.06 -7.77
C LYS A 11 7.53 13.83 -7.72
N PHE A 12 7.52 13.07 -8.81
CA PHE A 12 7.06 11.67 -8.80
C PHE A 12 8.12 10.84 -8.08
N ARG A 13 8.17 10.94 -6.75
CA ARG A 13 8.71 9.83 -5.97
C ARG A 13 7.56 8.84 -5.85
N LYS A 14 7.55 7.80 -6.69
CA LYS A 14 6.96 6.53 -6.26
C LYS A 14 7.71 6.19 -4.97
N GLY A 15 7.07 6.39 -3.83
CA GLY A 15 7.65 6.04 -2.54
C GLY A 15 7.83 4.52 -2.52
N ALA A 16 8.94 4.02 -1.98
CA ALA A 16 8.99 2.61 -1.62
C ALA A 16 7.80 2.30 -0.70
N TRP A 17 7.12 1.17 -0.88
CA TRP A 17 5.99 0.82 -0.01
C TRP A 17 6.47 0.75 1.46
N GLU A 18 5.61 1.17 2.39
CA GLU A 18 5.91 1.10 3.82
C GLU A 18 6.05 -0.36 4.28
N PHE A 19 5.17 -1.23 3.78
CA PHE A 19 5.19 -2.68 3.98
C PHE A 19 4.87 -3.39 2.66
N ASN A 20 5.36 -4.62 2.50
CA ASN A 20 5.13 -5.47 1.32
C ASN A 20 4.80 -6.93 1.68
N ARG A 21 4.70 -7.20 2.99
CA ARG A 21 4.11 -8.40 3.56
C ARG A 21 3.14 -8.00 4.66
N VAL A 22 1.96 -8.62 4.69
CA VAL A 22 0.97 -8.44 5.75
C VAL A 22 0.68 -9.79 6.38
N GLN A 23 0.85 -9.90 7.69
CA GLN A 23 0.42 -11.05 8.48
C GLN A 23 -0.86 -10.67 9.21
N VAL A 24 -1.95 -11.38 8.91
CA VAL A 24 -3.23 -11.20 9.57
C VAL A 24 -3.43 -12.30 10.59
N GLU A 25 -3.62 -11.91 11.84
CA GLU A 25 -3.91 -12.79 12.97
C GLU A 25 -5.36 -12.62 13.41
N GLY A 26 -6.11 -13.71 13.39
CA GLY A 26 -7.49 -13.82 13.81
C GLY A 26 -7.72 -15.03 14.70
N TYR A 27 -8.98 -15.37 14.95
CA TYR A 27 -9.36 -16.45 15.85
C TYR A 27 -10.61 -17.16 15.34
N ASP A 28 -10.54 -18.47 15.14
CA ASP A 28 -11.70 -19.31 14.85
C ASP A 28 -12.33 -19.78 16.17
N PRO A 29 -13.51 -19.26 16.55
CA PRO A 29 -14.18 -19.67 17.80
C PRO A 29 -14.84 -21.05 17.72
N VAL A 30 -14.97 -21.63 16.52
CA VAL A 30 -15.57 -22.96 16.33
C VAL A 30 -14.54 -24.04 16.62
N GLU A 31 -13.34 -23.90 16.03
CA GLU A 31 -12.23 -24.83 16.23
C GLU A 31 -11.36 -24.46 17.45
N ASP A 32 -11.57 -23.29 18.06
CA ASP A 32 -10.81 -22.75 19.20
C ASP A 32 -9.32 -22.56 18.88
N GLU A 33 -9.03 -22.16 17.63
CA GLU A 33 -7.67 -22.07 17.09
C GLU A 33 -7.37 -20.67 16.50
N PRO A 34 -6.11 -20.21 16.56
CA PRO A 34 -5.70 -18.97 15.89
C PRO A 34 -5.70 -19.14 14.37
N VAL A 35 -6.20 -18.12 13.67
CA VAL A 35 -6.12 -18.04 12.20
C VAL A 35 -4.99 -17.09 11.84
N ILE A 36 -3.90 -17.60 11.28
CA ILE A 36 -2.74 -16.77 10.88
C ILE A 36 -2.50 -16.94 9.39
N VAL A 37 -2.55 -15.83 8.63
CA VAL A 37 -2.32 -15.83 7.18
C VAL A 37 -1.34 -14.74 6.80
N ASP A 38 -0.36 -15.11 5.98
CA ASP A 38 0.60 -14.18 5.38
C ASP A 38 0.26 -13.89 3.91
N THR A 39 0.17 -12.60 3.57
CA THR A 39 -0.03 -12.11 2.20
C THR A 39 1.20 -11.31 1.76
N PHE A 40 1.67 -11.53 0.53
CA PHE A 40 2.94 -11.00 0.03
C PHE A 40 2.78 -10.23 -1.28
N ASN A 41 3.53 -9.14 -1.41
CA ASN A 41 3.88 -8.54 -2.70
C ASN A 41 5.33 -8.91 -3.05
N TRP A 42 5.51 -10.03 -3.73
CA TRP A 42 6.83 -10.56 -4.09
C TRP A 42 7.65 -9.62 -4.99
N ASP A 43 7.00 -8.90 -5.89
CA ASP A 43 7.68 -7.95 -6.78
C ASP A 43 8.31 -6.81 -5.99
N GLU A 44 7.62 -6.31 -4.97
CA GLU A 44 8.14 -5.24 -4.12
C GLU A 44 9.17 -5.79 -3.11
N ILE A 45 8.97 -6.98 -2.55
CA ILE A 45 9.98 -7.66 -1.72
C ILE A 45 11.30 -7.84 -2.49
N ALA A 46 11.24 -8.23 -3.76
CA ALA A 46 12.42 -8.36 -4.61
C ALA A 46 13.15 -7.03 -4.85
N ARG A 47 12.45 -5.89 -4.75
CA ARG A 47 13.00 -4.54 -4.98
C ARG A 47 13.61 -3.91 -3.73
N ILE A 48 12.93 -4.05 -2.58
CA ILE A 48 13.25 -3.29 -1.36
C ILE A 48 13.40 -4.15 -0.10
N TYR A 49 13.51 -5.47 -0.27
CA TYR A 49 13.52 -6.49 0.79
C TYR A 49 12.18 -6.62 1.52
N ASP A 50 12.06 -7.65 2.36
CA ASP A 50 10.84 -7.91 3.15
C ASP A 50 10.60 -6.81 4.19
N ARG A 51 9.36 -6.34 4.25
CA ARG A 51 8.84 -5.37 5.21
C ARG A 51 7.47 -5.84 5.68
N LEU A 52 7.46 -6.41 6.88
CA LEU A 52 6.29 -7.00 7.52
C LEU A 52 5.43 -5.93 8.23
N ASN A 53 4.12 -6.03 8.02
CA ASN A 53 3.10 -5.42 8.86
C ASN A 53 2.23 -6.51 9.50
N GLN A 54 2.08 -6.50 10.82
CA GLN A 54 1.23 -7.43 11.56
C GLN A 54 -0.10 -6.76 11.90
N VAL A 55 -1.20 -7.46 11.63
CA VAL A 55 -2.56 -6.97 11.86
C VAL A 55 -3.33 -8.02 12.66
N GLU A 56 -3.62 -7.70 13.92
CA GLU A 56 -4.54 -8.48 14.74
C GLU A 56 -5.98 -8.03 14.50
N ASP A 57 -6.86 -8.95 14.08
CA ASP A 57 -8.29 -8.72 13.95
C ASP A 57 -9.09 -9.94 14.45
N ARG A 58 -9.63 -9.81 15.67
CA ARG A 58 -10.45 -10.85 16.32
C ARG A 58 -11.77 -11.15 15.63
N ASN A 59 -12.19 -10.35 14.63
CA ASN A 59 -13.39 -10.64 13.84
C ASN A 59 -13.11 -11.54 12.64
N ILE A 60 -11.84 -11.88 12.41
CA ILE A 60 -11.44 -12.79 11.34
C ILE A 60 -11.38 -14.20 11.92
N ASP A 61 -12.37 -14.99 11.52
CA ASP A 61 -12.62 -16.37 11.98
C ASP A 61 -12.24 -17.42 10.93
N THR A 62 -11.77 -17.00 9.76
CA THR A 62 -11.45 -17.91 8.65
C THR A 62 -10.22 -17.44 7.89
N ALA A 63 -9.47 -18.41 7.36
CA ALA A 63 -8.29 -18.13 6.54
C ALA A 63 -8.61 -17.27 5.31
N GLN A 64 -9.78 -17.45 4.70
CA GLN A 64 -10.20 -16.63 3.55
C GLN A 64 -10.40 -15.16 3.93
N LYS A 65 -11.08 -14.87 5.05
CA LYS A 65 -11.23 -13.49 5.53
C LYS A 65 -9.88 -12.86 5.90
N ALA A 66 -8.97 -13.65 6.46
CA ALA A 66 -7.61 -13.21 6.78
C ALA A 66 -6.82 -12.84 5.51
N GLN A 67 -6.91 -13.69 4.47
CA GLN A 67 -6.32 -13.45 3.16
C GLN A 67 -6.89 -12.17 2.51
N ASP A 68 -8.22 -12.04 2.44
CA ASP A 68 -8.89 -10.87 1.86
C ASP A 68 -8.47 -9.58 2.58
N ARG A 69 -8.29 -9.65 3.90
CA ARG A 69 -7.81 -8.51 4.69
C ARG A 69 -6.36 -8.16 4.36
N GLY A 70 -5.48 -9.15 4.27
CA GLY A 70 -4.08 -8.94 3.90
C GLY A 70 -3.94 -8.30 2.51
N GLU A 71 -4.73 -8.75 1.54
CA GLU A 71 -4.79 -8.18 0.20
C GLU A 71 -5.29 -6.73 0.21
N ALA A 72 -6.30 -6.42 1.04
CA ALA A 72 -6.80 -5.05 1.19
C ALA A 72 -5.72 -4.09 1.72
N TYR A 73 -4.92 -4.51 2.71
CA TYR A 73 -3.80 -3.71 3.21
C TYR A 73 -2.70 -3.51 2.17
N LEU A 74 -2.31 -4.56 1.43
CA LEU A 74 -1.34 -4.41 0.35
C LEU A 74 -1.84 -3.46 -0.74
N ARG A 75 -3.13 -3.52 -1.09
CA ARG A 75 -3.73 -2.57 -2.03
C ARG A 75 -3.70 -1.14 -1.52
N GLN A 76 -3.92 -0.93 -0.22
CA GLN A 76 -3.81 0.40 0.38
C GLN A 76 -2.36 0.93 0.28
N ALA A 77 -1.37 0.11 0.62
CA ALA A 77 0.04 0.47 0.50
C ALA A 77 0.44 0.82 -0.95
N GLU A 78 -0.13 0.13 -1.95
CA GLU A 78 0.03 0.47 -3.36
C GLU A 78 -0.43 1.89 -3.67
N ILE A 79 -1.65 2.22 -3.25
CA ILE A 79 -2.29 3.51 -3.52
C ILE A 79 -1.49 4.63 -2.84
N GLU A 80 -1.07 4.43 -1.60
CA GLU A 80 -0.31 5.40 -0.83
C GLU A 80 1.08 5.65 -1.44
N SER A 81 1.77 4.58 -1.87
CA SER A 81 3.06 4.65 -2.58
C SER A 81 2.99 5.40 -3.92
N ALA A 82 1.86 5.31 -4.62
CA ALA A 82 1.64 5.94 -5.92
C ALA A 82 1.26 7.44 -5.83
N SER A 83 0.96 7.96 -4.63
CA SER A 83 0.44 9.32 -4.46
C SER A 83 1.54 10.40 -4.62
N GLY A 84 1.64 10.97 -5.82
CA GLY A 84 2.37 12.21 -6.09
C GLY A 84 1.37 13.36 -6.29
N ALA A 85 1.49 14.44 -5.51
CA ALA A 85 0.64 15.61 -5.69
C ALA A 85 1.08 16.40 -6.95
N ILE A 86 0.20 16.55 -7.94
CA ILE A 86 0.40 17.48 -9.05
C ILE A 86 -0.21 18.82 -8.65
N SER A 87 0.62 19.81 -8.32
CA SER A 87 0.17 21.20 -8.23
C SER A 87 0.14 21.78 -9.63
N VAL A 88 -1.05 21.84 -10.24
CA VAL A 88 -1.28 22.59 -11.48
C VAL A 88 -1.62 24.03 -11.07
N PRO A 89 -0.86 25.04 -11.53
CA PRO A 89 -1.28 26.42 -11.30
C PRO A 89 -2.67 26.64 -11.91
N VAL A 90 -3.57 27.25 -11.15
CA VAL A 90 -4.87 27.69 -11.68
C VAL A 90 -4.60 28.54 -12.92
N ASN A 91 -5.27 28.16 -14.00
CA ASN A 91 -5.17 28.77 -15.32
C ASN A 91 -5.00 30.30 -15.24
N CYS A 92 -3.82 30.82 -15.62
CA CYS A 92 -3.60 32.24 -15.86
C CYS A 92 -4.38 32.66 -17.12
N GLY A 93 -5.70 32.80 -17.00
CA GLY A 93 -6.60 33.10 -18.11
C GLY A 93 -8.00 33.54 -17.73
N GLN A 94 -8.28 33.81 -16.44
CA GLN A 94 -9.47 34.57 -16.04
C GLN A 94 -9.07 36.04 -15.82
N LEU A 95 -8.99 36.79 -16.91
CA LEU A 95 -9.20 38.23 -16.96
C LEU A 95 -10.08 38.55 -18.16
#